data_AF-A0A1F5ZNB5-F1
#
_entry.id   AF-A0A1F5ZNB5-F1
#
_cell.length_a   1.000
_cell.length_b   1.000
_cell.length_c   1.000
_cell.angle_alpha   90.00
_cell.angle_beta   90.00
_cell.angle_gamma   90.00
#
_symmetry.space_group_name_H-M   'P 1'
#
loop_
_entity.id
_entity.type
_entity.pdbx_description
1 polymer ?
#
loop_
_entity_poly.entity_id
_entity_poly.type
_entity_poly.pdbx_seq_one_letter_code
_entity_poly.pdbx_strand_id
1 'polypeptide(L)'
;MPPTESISKSLPGIHKPIIAKILVDMVSSLNTLMPKKITLSVPIVPEPRAVWKSPKVIALTVVAIGLVALFFTNKGLLIAGMVNGKPIFRWELNKVLTSRFGQQTLEQMISERLIGDAATKEGVVVTPEEITAKVTEITTSLGPNASLDELLSRQGMSRTEFESQVRLQLLIRNLLGRDITVTEADINNYIATSGALLASTEPEKLREEAKQAIFDSKVGEKLQGWFEELKQKASIQRFL
;
A
#
# COMPACT_ATOMS: atom_id res chain seq x y z
N MET A 1 44.99 -51.02 32.96
CA MET A 1 46.25 -51.64 33.43
C MET A 1 45.89 -52.91 34.18
N PRO A 2 46.57 -54.05 33.99
CA PRO A 2 47.44 -54.49 32.87
C PRO A 2 46.74 -55.69 32.14
N PRO A 3 47.41 -56.66 31.49
CA PRO A 3 48.74 -56.74 30.83
C PRO A 3 48.60 -56.57 29.28
N THR A 4 49.13 -57.32 28.29
CA THR A 4 49.92 -58.58 28.19
C THR A 4 50.67 -58.65 26.84
N GLU A 5 51.58 -59.63 26.71
CA GLU A 5 52.31 -60.02 25.49
C GLU A 5 51.43 -60.65 24.37
N SER A 6 51.82 -60.73 23.08
CA SER A 6 53.13 -60.73 22.36
C SER A 6 53.88 -62.08 22.27
N ILE A 7 54.84 -62.19 21.33
CA ILE A 7 55.86 -63.26 21.16
C ILE A 7 55.43 -64.62 20.52
N SER A 8 55.54 -64.64 19.18
CA SER A 8 56.27 -65.58 18.29
C SER A 8 56.34 -67.12 18.50
N LYS A 9 56.29 -67.83 17.34
CA LYS A 9 57.18 -68.92 16.85
C LYS A 9 56.65 -69.46 15.49
N SER A 10 57.41 -69.99 14.52
CA SER A 10 58.87 -69.91 14.23
C SER A 10 59.21 -70.62 12.88
N LEU A 11 60.02 -69.97 12.00
CA LEU A 11 61.11 -70.52 11.14
C LEU A 11 60.86 -71.76 10.20
N PRO A 12 61.78 -72.13 9.25
CA PRO A 12 62.91 -71.40 8.61
C PRO A 12 63.00 -71.50 7.06
N GLY A 13 63.79 -70.60 6.43
CA GLY A 13 64.49 -70.84 5.14
C GLY A 13 63.68 -70.73 3.83
N ILE A 14 64.28 -70.65 2.63
CA ILE A 14 65.70 -70.66 2.19
C ILE A 14 65.94 -69.56 1.11
N HIS A 15 67.21 -69.29 0.80
CA HIS A 15 67.83 -68.26 -0.07
C HIS A 15 67.21 -67.89 -1.45
N LYS A 16 67.49 -66.63 -1.86
CA LYS A 16 67.59 -66.13 -3.26
C LYS A 16 68.53 -67.01 -4.12
N PRO A 17 68.44 -67.05 -5.48
CA PRO A 17 68.04 -65.95 -6.37
C PRO A 17 67.09 -66.38 -7.53
N ILE A 18 67.24 -65.77 -8.72
CA ILE A 18 66.55 -66.11 -10.00
C ILE A 18 65.05 -65.75 -10.07
N ILE A 19 64.73 -64.47 -9.84
CA ILE A 19 63.44 -63.85 -10.22
C ILE A 19 63.32 -63.65 -11.75
N ALA A 20 64.40 -63.89 -12.53
CA ALA A 20 64.61 -63.25 -13.83
C ALA A 20 64.54 -64.16 -15.07
N LYS A 21 64.08 -65.42 -14.99
CA LYS A 21 64.14 -66.35 -16.16
C LYS A 21 62.81 -67.00 -16.60
N ILE A 22 61.92 -67.37 -15.68
CA ILE A 22 60.73 -68.18 -16.02
C ILE A 22 59.61 -67.35 -16.70
N LEU A 23 59.56 -66.04 -16.48
CA LEU A 23 58.52 -65.16 -17.06
C LEU A 23 58.81 -64.67 -18.50
N VAL A 24 60.01 -64.89 -19.04
CA VAL A 24 60.38 -64.42 -20.39
C VAL A 24 59.93 -65.41 -21.47
N ASP A 25 60.18 -66.70 -21.25
CA ASP A 25 59.92 -67.75 -22.25
C ASP A 25 58.43 -67.96 -22.56
N MET A 26 57.52 -67.53 -21.66
CA MET A 26 56.08 -67.61 -21.88
C MET A 26 55.53 -66.52 -22.84
N VAL A 27 56.30 -65.46 -23.09
CA VAL A 27 55.84 -64.29 -23.87
C VAL A 27 56.09 -64.44 -25.38
N SER A 28 57.07 -65.24 -25.80
CA SER A 28 57.41 -65.41 -27.23
C SER A 28 56.47 -66.37 -27.99
N SER A 29 55.76 -67.25 -27.29
CA SER A 29 54.97 -68.34 -27.89
C SER A 29 53.58 -67.91 -28.43
N LEU A 30 53.10 -66.72 -28.07
CA LEU A 30 51.75 -66.24 -28.42
C LEU A 30 51.65 -65.46 -29.75
N ASN A 31 52.74 -65.34 -30.52
CA ASN A 31 52.76 -64.55 -31.76
C ASN A 31 52.25 -65.33 -33.01
N THR A 32 51.22 -66.16 -32.84
CA THR A 32 50.50 -66.84 -33.95
C THR A 32 48.99 -66.88 -33.69
N LEU A 33 48.20 -66.87 -34.78
CA LEU A 33 46.73 -67.03 -34.78
C LEU A 33 45.87 -65.89 -34.18
N MET A 34 46.00 -64.70 -34.76
CA MET A 34 44.80 -63.92 -35.11
C MET A 34 44.23 -64.42 -36.46
N PRO A 35 42.94 -64.20 -36.82
CA PRO A 35 42.08 -63.12 -36.32
C PRO A 35 40.63 -63.49 -35.94
N LYS A 36 40.10 -62.76 -34.95
CA LYS A 36 38.68 -62.36 -34.93
C LYS A 36 38.57 -60.93 -34.40
N LYS A 37 38.03 -60.00 -35.19
CA LYS A 37 37.79 -58.62 -34.75
C LYS A 37 36.68 -58.59 -33.69
N ILE A 38 37.06 -58.65 -32.42
CA ILE A 38 36.17 -58.40 -31.29
C ILE A 38 36.39 -56.95 -30.87
N THR A 39 35.52 -56.05 -31.34
CA THR A 39 35.48 -54.66 -30.87
C THR A 39 34.90 -54.62 -29.46
N LEU A 40 35.75 -54.56 -28.44
CA LEU A 40 35.28 -54.28 -27.07
C LEU A 40 34.75 -52.84 -26.99
N SER A 41 33.45 -52.69 -27.19
CA SER A 41 32.72 -51.47 -26.84
C SER A 41 32.70 -51.33 -25.32
N VAL A 42 33.65 -50.59 -24.76
CA VAL A 42 33.61 -50.17 -23.35
C VAL A 42 32.27 -49.45 -23.11
N PRO A 43 31.46 -49.85 -22.10
CA PRO A 43 30.27 -49.11 -21.77
C PRO A 43 30.67 -47.73 -21.25
N ILE A 44 30.42 -46.71 -22.07
CA ILE A 44 30.67 -45.31 -21.71
C ILE A 44 29.77 -44.98 -20.53
N VAL A 45 30.37 -44.85 -19.34
CA VAL A 45 29.68 -44.25 -18.19
C VAL A 45 29.35 -42.81 -18.58
N PRO A 46 28.06 -42.42 -18.68
CA PRO A 46 27.72 -41.06 -19.06
C PRO A 46 28.12 -40.12 -17.93
N GLU A 47 29.07 -39.23 -18.19
CA GLU A 47 29.38 -38.14 -17.27
C GLU A 47 28.11 -37.36 -16.93
N PRO A 48 27.93 -36.92 -15.67
CA PRO A 48 26.75 -36.17 -15.26
C PRO A 48 26.74 -34.81 -15.97
N ARG A 49 26.06 -34.75 -17.12
CA ARG A 49 25.97 -33.55 -17.96
C ARG A 49 25.45 -32.38 -17.14
N ALA A 50 26.35 -31.46 -16.80
CA ALA A 50 25.98 -30.23 -16.12
C ALA A 50 24.96 -29.47 -16.97
N VAL A 51 23.70 -29.42 -16.52
CA VAL A 51 22.61 -28.79 -17.26
C VAL A 51 22.77 -27.28 -17.15
N TRP A 52 23.63 -26.72 -17.99
CA TRP A 52 23.87 -25.29 -18.09
C TRP A 52 22.62 -24.60 -18.64
N LYS A 53 21.69 -24.26 -17.72
CA LYS A 53 20.45 -23.57 -18.06
C LYS A 53 20.80 -22.25 -18.74
N SER A 54 20.22 -22.02 -19.93
CA SER A 54 20.51 -20.83 -20.72
C SER A 54 20.18 -19.55 -19.94
N PRO A 55 20.85 -18.41 -20.21
CA PRO A 55 20.63 -17.18 -19.45
C PRO A 55 19.16 -16.71 -19.47
N LYS A 56 18.40 -17.05 -20.52
CA LYS A 56 16.95 -16.83 -20.60
C LYS A 56 16.16 -17.61 -19.54
N VAL A 57 16.54 -18.87 -19.28
CA VAL A 57 15.92 -19.70 -18.23
C VAL A 57 16.33 -19.22 -16.84
N ILE A 58 17.59 -18.79 -16.66
CA ILE A 58 18.05 -18.19 -15.39
C ILE A 58 17.25 -16.91 -15.10
N ALA A 59 17.15 -15.99 -16.08
CA ALA A 59 16.36 -14.77 -15.97
C ALA A 59 14.87 -15.06 -15.66
N LEU A 60 14.24 -16.00 -16.37
CA LEU A 60 12.87 -16.43 -16.09
C LEU A 60 12.71 -16.96 -14.66
N THR A 61 13.69 -17.73 -14.16
CA THR A 61 13.67 -18.28 -12.80
C THR A 61 13.84 -17.17 -11.76
N VAL A 62 14.71 -16.19 -12.00
CA VAL A 62 14.90 -15.03 -11.11
C VAL A 62 13.65 -14.14 -11.09
N VAL A 63 13.00 -13.92 -12.24
CA VAL A 63 11.71 -13.20 -12.31
C VAL A 63 10.61 -13.96 -11.56
N ALA A 64 10.53 -15.28 -11.71
CA ALA A 64 9.56 -16.10 -10.97
C ALA A 64 9.81 -16.05 -9.45
N ILE A 65 11.07 -16.16 -9.00
CA ILE A 65 11.45 -16.01 -7.59
C ILE A 65 11.14 -14.60 -7.09
N GLY A 66 11.38 -13.56 -7.90
CA GLY A 66 11.04 -12.17 -7.57
C GLY A 66 9.53 -11.95 -7.40
N LEU A 67 8.71 -12.52 -8.29
CA LEU A 67 7.25 -12.48 -8.19
C LEU A 67 6.74 -13.26 -6.97
N VAL A 68 7.34 -14.41 -6.65
CA VAL A 68 7.02 -15.16 -5.42
C VAL A 68 7.44 -14.37 -4.18
N ALA A 69 8.64 -13.78 -4.15
CA ALA A 69 9.09 -12.93 -3.05
C ALA A 69 8.13 -11.74 -2.84
N LEU A 70 7.77 -11.04 -3.93
CA LEU A 70 6.78 -9.95 -3.93
C LEU A 70 5.42 -10.40 -3.39
N PHE A 71 4.95 -11.59 -3.77
CA PHE A 71 3.70 -12.17 -3.24
C PHE A 71 3.80 -12.48 -1.74
N PHE A 72 4.97 -12.96 -1.27
CA PHE A 72 5.21 -13.26 0.14
C PHE A 72 5.45 -12.03 1.03
N THR A 73 5.98 -10.92 0.50
CA THR A 73 6.03 -9.62 1.20
C THR A 73 4.67 -8.92 1.17
N ASN A 74 3.96 -8.97 0.04
CA ASN A 74 2.73 -8.21 -0.17
C ASN A 74 1.46 -9.01 0.17
N LYS A 75 1.51 -9.93 1.14
CA LYS A 75 0.34 -10.73 1.59
C LYS A 75 -0.87 -9.84 1.93
N GLY A 76 -0.62 -8.68 2.53
CA GLY A 76 -1.65 -7.67 2.86
C GLY A 76 -2.30 -6.96 1.67
N LEU A 77 -1.83 -7.18 0.42
CA LEU A 77 -2.49 -6.73 -0.81
C LEU A 77 -3.53 -7.73 -1.34
N LEU A 78 -3.57 -8.96 -0.83
CA LEU A 78 -4.50 -10.00 -1.27
C LEU A 78 -5.39 -10.52 -0.13
N ILE A 79 -4.82 -10.66 1.07
CA ILE A 79 -5.52 -11.12 2.27
C ILE A 79 -5.75 -9.92 3.19
N ALA A 80 -7.01 -9.64 3.51
CA ALA A 80 -7.41 -8.56 4.43
C ALA A 80 -7.35 -9.00 5.90
N GLY A 81 -7.52 -10.30 6.17
CA GLY A 81 -7.44 -10.88 7.51
C GLY A 81 -7.53 -12.40 7.47
N MET A 82 -7.43 -13.06 8.62
CA MET A 82 -7.62 -14.51 8.75
C MET A 82 -8.50 -14.83 9.95
N VAL A 83 -9.43 -15.78 9.78
CA VAL A 83 -10.32 -16.26 10.84
C VAL A 83 -10.24 -17.77 10.89
N ASN A 84 -9.77 -18.33 12.02
CA ASN A 84 -9.63 -19.77 12.23
C ASN A 84 -8.89 -20.49 11.08
N GLY A 85 -7.80 -19.89 10.58
CA GLY A 85 -7.00 -20.40 9.46
C GLY A 85 -7.56 -20.13 8.06
N LYS A 86 -8.79 -19.61 7.93
CA LYS A 86 -9.38 -19.22 6.63
C LYS A 86 -9.02 -17.76 6.31
N PRO A 87 -8.45 -17.43 5.14
CA PRO A 87 -8.21 -16.06 4.74
C PRO A 87 -9.51 -15.37 4.31
N ILE A 88 -9.67 -14.10 4.70
CA ILE A 88 -10.63 -13.17 4.10
C ILE A 88 -9.87 -12.38 3.03
N PHE A 89 -10.36 -12.37 1.79
CA PHE A 89 -9.65 -11.73 0.68
C PHE A 89 -10.03 -10.25 0.52
N ARG A 90 -9.10 -9.42 0.03
CA ARG A 90 -9.35 -7.98 -0.18
C ARG A 90 -10.47 -7.71 -1.16
N TRP A 91 -10.62 -8.50 -2.22
CA TRP A 91 -11.72 -8.32 -3.19
C TRP A 91 -13.09 -8.64 -2.59
N GLU A 92 -13.17 -9.56 -1.63
CA GLU A 92 -14.38 -9.90 -0.90
C GLU A 92 -14.77 -8.78 0.06
N LEU A 93 -13.82 -8.31 0.87
CA LEU A 93 -13.99 -7.14 1.73
C LEU A 93 -14.39 -5.90 0.91
N ASN A 94 -13.65 -5.58 -0.15
CA ASN A 94 -13.95 -4.44 -1.02
C ASN A 94 -15.34 -4.59 -1.66
N LYS A 95 -15.74 -5.77 -2.16
CA LYS A 95 -17.09 -5.98 -2.70
C LYS A 95 -18.18 -5.69 -1.67
N VAL A 96 -17.99 -6.08 -0.41
CA VAL A 96 -18.93 -5.78 0.68
C VAL A 96 -18.94 -4.30 1.05
N LEU A 97 -17.76 -3.63 1.10
CA LEU A 97 -17.67 -2.19 1.36
C LEU A 97 -18.31 -1.38 0.23
N THR A 98 -17.99 -1.68 -1.03
CA THR A 98 -18.57 -1.07 -2.22
C THR A 98 -20.09 -1.26 -2.27
N SER A 99 -20.58 -2.48 -1.98
CA SER A 99 -22.02 -2.78 -1.96
C SER A 99 -22.80 -2.12 -0.81
N ARG A 100 -22.12 -1.60 0.23
CA ARG A 100 -22.77 -0.96 1.39
C ARG A 100 -22.61 0.57 1.42
N PHE A 101 -21.45 1.06 1.01
CA PHE A 101 -21.04 2.45 1.14
C PHE A 101 -20.62 3.08 -0.21
N GLY A 102 -20.24 2.26 -1.19
CA GLY A 102 -19.61 2.72 -2.44
C GLY A 102 -20.45 3.73 -3.23
N GLN A 103 -21.77 3.60 -3.25
CA GLN A 103 -22.65 4.60 -3.87
C GLN A 103 -22.61 5.95 -3.15
N GLN A 104 -22.69 5.94 -1.81
CA GLN A 104 -22.63 7.17 -1.01
C GLN A 104 -21.25 7.84 -1.10
N THR A 105 -20.18 7.06 -0.99
CA THR A 105 -18.80 7.54 -1.16
C THR A 105 -18.57 8.08 -2.57
N LEU A 106 -19.10 7.45 -3.62
CA LEU A 106 -19.01 7.97 -4.98
C LEU A 106 -19.71 9.32 -5.11
N GLU A 107 -20.96 9.46 -4.65
CA GLU A 107 -21.67 10.75 -4.74
C GLU A 107 -20.96 11.84 -3.93
N GLN A 108 -20.38 11.51 -2.77
CA GLN A 108 -19.53 12.44 -2.01
C GLN A 108 -18.29 12.86 -2.82
N MET A 109 -17.52 11.93 -3.37
CA MET A 109 -16.33 12.24 -4.18
C MET A 109 -16.66 13.01 -5.45
N ILE A 110 -17.82 12.76 -6.08
CA ILE A 110 -18.36 13.58 -7.17
C ILE A 110 -18.63 15.00 -6.65
N SER A 111 -19.29 15.14 -5.50
CA SER A 111 -19.59 16.45 -4.89
C SER A 111 -18.32 17.28 -4.67
N GLU A 112 -17.32 16.68 -4.02
CA GLU A 112 -16.00 17.29 -3.76
C GLU A 112 -15.30 17.69 -5.06
N ARG A 113 -15.34 16.83 -6.08
CA ARG A 113 -14.72 17.09 -7.37
C ARG A 113 -15.37 18.27 -8.10
N LEU A 114 -16.70 18.34 -8.11
CA LEU A 114 -17.47 19.44 -8.72
C LEU A 114 -17.21 20.78 -8.04
N ILE A 115 -17.12 20.81 -6.71
CA ILE A 115 -16.79 22.01 -5.93
C ILE A 115 -15.35 22.47 -6.26
N GLY A 116 -14.40 21.55 -6.36
CA GLY A 116 -13.01 21.85 -6.74
C GLY A 116 -12.87 22.38 -8.17
N ASP A 117 -13.63 21.84 -9.14
CA ASP A 117 -13.65 22.36 -10.51
C ASP A 117 -14.35 23.73 -10.60
N ALA A 118 -15.42 23.95 -9.85
CA ALA A 118 -16.08 25.26 -9.75
C ALA A 118 -15.15 26.32 -9.15
N ALA A 119 -14.44 26.00 -8.06
CA ALA A 119 -13.43 26.87 -7.47
C ALA A 119 -12.34 27.26 -8.47
N THR A 120 -11.78 26.26 -9.16
CA THR A 120 -10.73 26.45 -10.18
C THR A 120 -11.22 27.34 -11.34
N LYS A 121 -12.48 27.16 -11.77
CA LYS A 121 -13.10 27.94 -12.85
C LYS A 121 -13.35 29.41 -12.48
N GLU A 122 -13.80 29.68 -11.25
CA GLU A 122 -14.10 31.05 -10.78
C GLU A 122 -12.87 31.76 -10.16
N GLY A 123 -11.68 31.15 -10.27
CA GLY A 123 -10.41 31.68 -9.75
C GLY A 123 -10.30 31.68 -8.22
N VAL A 124 -11.15 30.92 -7.52
CA VAL A 124 -11.18 30.88 -6.05
C VAL A 124 -10.12 29.90 -5.55
N VAL A 125 -9.13 30.42 -4.84
CA VAL A 125 -8.08 29.66 -4.16
C VAL A 125 -8.23 29.87 -2.65
N VAL A 126 -7.96 28.81 -1.89
CA VAL A 126 -7.83 28.86 -0.42
C VAL A 126 -6.38 28.56 -0.06
N THR A 127 -5.78 29.36 0.81
CA THR A 127 -4.35 29.29 1.15
C THR A 127 -4.08 28.37 2.36
N PRO A 128 -2.83 27.88 2.54
CA PRO A 128 -2.46 27.10 3.73
C PRO A 128 -2.68 27.85 5.05
N GLU A 129 -2.53 29.18 5.03
CA GLU A 129 -2.70 30.05 6.19
C GLU A 129 -4.18 30.15 6.60
N GLU A 130 -5.11 30.26 5.64
CA GLU A 130 -6.55 30.24 5.90
C GLU A 130 -7.01 28.89 6.47
N ILE A 131 -6.50 27.77 5.93
CA ILE A 131 -6.78 26.43 6.45
C ILE A 131 -6.25 26.32 7.89
N THR A 132 -5.00 26.75 8.12
CA THR A 132 -4.38 26.70 9.46
C THR A 132 -5.17 27.55 10.46
N ALA A 133 -5.56 28.77 10.10
CA ALA A 133 -6.38 29.64 10.95
C ALA A 133 -7.72 28.99 11.30
N LYS A 134 -8.42 28.38 10.33
CA LYS A 134 -9.71 27.70 10.58
C LYS A 134 -9.54 26.42 11.40
N VAL A 135 -8.46 25.67 11.22
CA VAL A 135 -8.09 24.52 12.08
C VAL A 135 -7.82 24.98 13.52
N THR A 136 -7.13 26.10 13.73
CA THR A 136 -6.91 26.69 15.07
C THR A 136 -8.20 27.20 15.71
N GLU A 137 -9.10 27.81 14.93
CA GLU A 137 -10.42 28.24 15.40
C GLU A 137 -11.25 27.03 15.89
N ILE A 138 -11.32 25.96 15.08
CA ILE A 138 -12.00 24.71 15.45
C ILE A 138 -11.35 24.08 16.69
N THR A 139 -10.01 24.04 16.75
CA THR A 139 -9.27 23.51 17.92
C THR A 139 -9.58 24.31 19.19
N THR A 140 -9.71 25.63 19.09
CA THR A 140 -10.10 26.50 20.21
C THR A 140 -11.53 26.21 20.66
N SER A 141 -12.47 26.00 19.73
CA SER A 141 -13.89 25.75 20.04
C SER A 141 -14.15 24.38 20.69
N LEU A 142 -13.24 23.41 20.54
CA LEU A 142 -13.27 22.12 21.25
C LEU A 142 -12.94 22.26 22.76
N GLY A 143 -12.33 23.38 23.16
CA GLY A 143 -11.96 23.68 24.55
C GLY A 143 -10.63 23.07 25.02
N PRO A 144 -10.07 23.56 26.14
CA PRO A 144 -8.66 23.34 26.52
C PRO A 144 -8.31 21.89 26.92
N ASN A 145 -9.31 21.02 27.11
CA ASN A 145 -9.14 19.63 27.52
C ASN A 145 -9.33 18.63 26.37
N ALA A 146 -9.54 19.09 25.14
CA ALA A 146 -9.83 18.25 23.97
C ALA A 146 -8.71 18.34 22.92
N SER A 147 -8.09 17.20 22.60
CA SER A 147 -7.12 17.11 21.50
C SER A 147 -7.83 16.82 20.17
N LEU A 148 -7.64 17.67 19.18
CA LEU A 148 -8.13 17.46 17.81
C LEU A 148 -7.60 16.14 17.23
N ASP A 149 -6.30 15.88 17.38
CA ASP A 149 -5.67 14.67 16.83
C ASP A 149 -6.20 13.38 17.51
N GLU A 150 -6.58 13.43 18.79
CA GLU A 150 -7.26 12.30 19.46
C GLU A 150 -8.69 12.08 18.95
N LEU A 151 -9.45 13.16 18.71
CA LEU A 151 -10.81 13.08 18.18
C LEU A 151 -10.82 12.54 16.74
N LEU A 152 -9.89 12.99 15.90
CA LEU A 152 -9.70 12.48 14.53
C LEU A 152 -9.28 11.00 14.55
N SER A 153 -8.31 10.63 15.39
CA SER A 153 -7.88 9.25 15.59
C SER A 153 -9.03 8.32 16.03
N ARG A 154 -9.90 8.78 16.95
CA ARG A 154 -11.10 8.04 17.39
C ARG A 154 -12.18 7.91 16.31
N GLN A 155 -12.18 8.78 15.30
CA GLN A 155 -13.04 8.68 14.12
C GLN A 155 -12.40 7.87 12.98
N GLY A 156 -11.12 7.47 13.11
CA GLY A 156 -10.35 6.84 12.04
C GLY A 156 -9.94 7.80 10.91
N MET A 157 -10.01 9.11 11.15
CA MET A 157 -9.70 10.16 10.17
C MET A 157 -8.26 10.65 10.37
N SER A 158 -7.55 10.89 9.27
CA SER A 158 -6.24 11.55 9.31
C SER A 158 -6.38 13.08 9.33
N ARG A 159 -5.35 13.75 9.86
CA ARG A 159 -5.26 15.21 9.85
C ARG A 159 -5.32 15.81 8.44
N THR A 160 -4.75 15.15 7.44
CA THR A 160 -4.79 15.62 6.04
C THR A 160 -6.18 15.51 5.42
N GLU A 161 -6.98 14.51 5.80
CA GLU A 161 -8.39 14.41 5.40
C GLU A 161 -9.23 15.51 6.06
N PHE A 162 -8.98 15.81 7.34
CA PHE A 162 -9.62 16.92 8.05
C PHE A 162 -9.26 18.28 7.44
N GLU A 163 -7.97 18.56 7.20
CA GLU A 163 -7.51 19.78 6.53
C GLU A 163 -8.08 19.91 5.11
N SER A 164 -8.34 18.79 4.41
CA SER A 164 -9.02 18.77 3.12
C SER A 164 -10.52 19.10 3.22
N GLN A 165 -11.21 18.64 4.27
CA GLN A 165 -12.61 19.00 4.54
C GLN A 165 -12.75 20.49 4.93
N VAL A 166 -11.84 21.00 5.76
CA VAL A 166 -11.75 22.43 6.09
C VAL A 166 -11.52 23.27 4.83
N ARG A 167 -10.60 22.84 3.96
CA ARG A 167 -10.39 23.48 2.65
C ARG A 167 -11.66 23.47 1.79
N LEU A 168 -12.38 22.35 1.73
CA LEU A 168 -13.64 22.27 0.98
C LEU A 168 -14.69 23.26 1.51
N GLN A 169 -14.85 23.34 2.84
CA GLN A 169 -15.77 24.30 3.48
C GLN A 169 -15.39 25.75 3.14
N LEU A 170 -14.11 26.09 3.19
CA LEU A 170 -13.61 27.43 2.83
C LEU A 170 -13.83 27.73 1.33
N LEU A 171 -13.64 26.76 0.43
CA LEU A 171 -13.94 26.94 -1.00
C LEU A 171 -15.43 27.18 -1.24
N ILE A 172 -16.33 26.42 -0.59
CA ILE A 172 -17.78 26.63 -0.68
C ILE A 172 -18.15 28.04 -0.21
N ARG A 173 -17.64 28.46 0.97
CA ARG A 173 -17.88 29.80 1.54
C ARG A 173 -17.38 30.89 0.60
N ASN A 174 -16.15 30.77 0.08
CA ASN A 174 -15.53 31.79 -0.78
C ASN A 174 -16.15 31.83 -2.20
N LEU A 175 -16.79 30.75 -2.66
CA LEU A 175 -17.59 30.73 -3.89
C LEU A 175 -18.94 31.41 -3.68
N LEU A 176 -19.78 30.88 -2.78
CA LEU A 176 -21.16 31.34 -2.58
C LEU A 176 -21.24 32.74 -1.94
N GLY A 177 -20.24 33.10 -1.15
CA GLY A 177 -20.14 34.38 -0.45
C GLY A 177 -20.05 35.61 -1.35
N ARG A 178 -19.55 35.46 -2.58
CA ARG A 178 -19.36 36.59 -3.53
C ARG A 178 -20.67 37.26 -3.90
N ASP A 179 -21.76 36.51 -3.90
CA ASP A 179 -23.11 36.98 -4.22
C ASP A 179 -23.97 37.24 -2.96
N ILE A 180 -23.36 37.32 -1.77
CA ILE A 180 -24.06 37.50 -0.48
C ILE A 180 -23.75 38.87 0.11
N THR A 181 -24.69 39.79 -0.07
CA THR A 181 -24.73 41.04 0.71
C THR A 181 -25.44 40.79 2.04
N VAL A 182 -24.83 41.26 3.13
CA VAL A 182 -25.47 41.39 4.45
C VAL A 182 -25.74 42.87 4.70
N THR A 183 -26.97 43.22 5.09
CA THR A 183 -27.37 44.62 5.32
C THR A 183 -27.33 44.99 6.80
N GLU A 184 -27.21 46.28 7.11
CA GLU A 184 -27.35 46.79 8.49
C GLU A 184 -28.71 46.43 9.12
N ALA A 185 -29.76 46.30 8.30
CA ALA A 185 -31.08 45.84 8.76
C ALA A 185 -31.05 44.36 9.14
N ASP A 186 -30.38 43.50 8.36
CA ASP A 186 -30.18 42.09 8.67
C ASP A 186 -29.46 41.94 10.03
N ILE A 187 -28.37 42.70 10.22
CA ILE A 187 -27.54 42.69 11.44
C ILE A 187 -28.35 43.15 12.65
N ASN A 188 -29.06 44.28 12.53
CA ASN A 188 -29.90 44.79 13.62
C ASN A 188 -31.02 43.82 14.00
N ASN A 189 -31.65 43.18 13.01
CA ASN A 189 -32.69 42.18 13.24
C ASN A 189 -32.13 40.92 13.93
N TYR A 190 -31.01 40.37 13.43
CA TYR A 190 -30.38 39.19 14.02
C TYR A 190 -29.94 39.42 15.46
N ILE A 191 -29.40 40.60 15.78
CA ILE A 191 -29.04 40.95 17.16
C ILE A 191 -30.29 40.99 18.05
N ALA A 192 -31.41 41.54 17.55
CA ALA A 192 -32.66 41.60 18.30
C ALA A 192 -33.35 40.23 18.50
N THR A 193 -33.28 39.32 17.53
CA THR A 193 -33.92 37.99 17.61
C THR A 193 -33.03 36.91 18.22
N SER A 194 -31.71 37.06 18.08
CA SER A 194 -30.75 35.96 18.21
C SER A 194 -29.44 36.36 18.89
N GLY A 195 -29.32 37.61 19.39
CA GLY A 195 -28.13 38.10 20.09
C GLY A 195 -27.70 37.30 21.32
N ALA A 196 -28.60 36.51 21.92
CA ALA A 196 -28.29 35.58 23.01
C ALA A 196 -27.47 34.34 22.57
N LEU A 197 -27.24 34.15 21.27
CA LEU A 197 -26.36 33.13 20.70
C LEU A 197 -24.95 33.67 20.38
N LEU A 198 -24.73 34.98 20.52
CA LEU A 198 -23.44 35.62 20.25
C LEU A 198 -22.54 35.55 21.50
N ALA A 199 -21.23 35.48 21.29
CA ALA A 199 -20.25 35.31 22.36
C ALA A 199 -19.65 36.66 22.80
N SER A 200 -19.48 37.61 21.87
CA SER A 200 -18.94 38.93 22.17
C SER A 200 -19.98 39.85 22.81
N THR A 201 -19.58 40.50 23.91
CA THR A 201 -20.34 41.59 24.56
C THR A 201 -19.91 42.99 24.09
N GLU A 202 -18.80 43.10 23.36
CA GLU A 202 -18.33 44.34 22.74
C GLU A 202 -19.15 44.66 21.48
N PRO A 203 -19.67 45.88 21.29
CA PRO A 203 -20.64 46.18 20.23
C PRO A 203 -20.11 46.00 18.81
N GLU A 204 -18.82 46.24 18.57
CA GLU A 204 -18.21 46.06 17.25
C GLU A 204 -18.05 44.57 16.89
N LYS A 205 -17.47 43.78 17.80
CA LYS A 205 -17.31 42.33 17.63
C LYS A 205 -18.67 41.62 17.53
N LEU A 206 -19.65 42.03 18.34
CA LEU A 206 -21.02 41.50 18.32
C LEU A 206 -21.68 41.72 16.93
N ARG A 207 -21.46 42.88 16.28
CA ARG A 207 -21.94 43.11 14.90
C ARG A 207 -21.23 42.25 13.87
N GLU A 208 -19.92 42.05 13.98
CA GLU A 208 -19.19 41.15 13.07
C GLU A 208 -19.57 39.67 13.29
N GLU A 209 -19.75 39.19 14.52
CA GLU A 209 -20.26 37.84 14.79
C GLU A 209 -21.66 37.64 14.21
N ALA A 210 -22.58 38.61 14.41
CA ALA A 210 -23.92 38.57 13.80
C ALA A 210 -23.85 38.54 12.26
N LYS A 211 -23.00 39.37 11.66
CA LYS A 211 -22.77 39.44 10.21
C LYS A 211 -22.20 38.13 9.65
N GLN A 212 -21.25 37.49 10.33
CA GLN A 212 -20.73 36.16 9.97
C GLN A 212 -21.81 35.08 10.08
N ALA A 213 -22.62 35.09 11.15
CA ALA A 213 -23.72 34.13 11.33
C ALA A 213 -24.82 34.27 10.24
N ILE A 214 -25.20 35.50 9.88
CA ILE A 214 -26.13 35.76 8.77
C ILE A 214 -25.52 35.30 7.44
N PHE A 215 -24.23 35.57 7.23
CA PHE A 215 -23.51 35.19 6.01
C PHE A 215 -23.44 33.67 5.84
N ASP A 216 -23.04 32.93 6.88
CA ASP A 216 -23.02 31.46 6.85
C ASP A 216 -24.43 30.85 6.69
N SER A 217 -25.48 31.47 7.26
CA SER A 217 -26.88 31.08 6.97
C SER A 217 -27.20 31.22 5.48
N LYS A 218 -26.95 32.40 4.90
CA LYS A 218 -27.19 32.67 3.47
C LYS A 218 -26.32 31.79 2.55
N VAL A 219 -25.13 31.37 2.98
CA VAL A 219 -24.32 30.36 2.28
C VAL A 219 -25.02 29.00 2.31
N GLY A 220 -25.49 28.56 3.48
CA GLY A 220 -26.22 27.30 3.65
C GLY A 220 -27.53 27.24 2.84
N GLU A 221 -28.29 28.33 2.83
CA GLU A 221 -29.53 28.49 2.04
C GLU A 221 -29.27 28.36 0.53
N LYS A 222 -28.20 28.97 0.02
CA LYS A 222 -27.82 28.88 -1.41
C LYS A 222 -27.21 27.53 -1.81
N LEU A 223 -26.55 26.84 -0.88
CA LEU A 223 -25.72 25.66 -1.15
C LEU A 223 -26.46 24.56 -1.92
N GLN A 224 -27.69 24.23 -1.51
CA GLN A 224 -28.45 23.15 -2.16
C GLN A 224 -28.77 23.48 -3.63
N GLY A 225 -29.25 24.70 -3.91
CA GLY A 225 -29.61 25.12 -5.27
C GLY A 225 -28.40 25.18 -6.21
N TRP A 226 -27.30 25.77 -5.73
CA TRP A 226 -26.03 25.81 -6.47
C TRP A 226 -25.44 24.43 -6.72
N PHE A 227 -25.53 23.52 -5.75
CA PHE A 227 -25.00 22.18 -5.91
C PHE A 227 -25.79 21.33 -6.93
N GLU A 228 -27.11 21.46 -6.98
CA GLU A 228 -27.90 20.86 -8.06
C GLU A 228 -27.60 21.50 -9.43
N GLU A 229 -27.32 22.80 -9.48
CA GLU A 229 -26.89 23.47 -10.72
C GLU A 229 -25.53 22.93 -11.21
N LEU A 230 -24.56 22.70 -10.31
CA LEU A 230 -23.29 22.04 -10.67
C LEU A 230 -23.53 20.63 -11.22
N LYS A 231 -24.38 19.82 -10.55
CA LYS A 231 -24.71 18.47 -11.00
C LYS A 231 -25.38 18.44 -12.37
N GLN A 232 -26.28 19.38 -12.67
CA GLN A 232 -26.95 19.49 -13.97
C GLN A 232 -26.02 19.91 -15.09
N LYS A 233 -25.00 20.74 -14.80
CA LYS A 233 -23.99 21.19 -15.78
C LYS A 233 -22.87 20.16 -16.00
N ALA A 234 -22.76 19.13 -15.16
CA ALA A 234 -21.67 18.17 -15.19
C ALA A 234 -21.99 16.89 -15.99
N SER A 235 -21.00 16.38 -16.73
CA SER A 235 -21.09 15.06 -17.38
C SER A 235 -20.67 13.96 -16.39
N ILE A 236 -21.62 13.43 -15.65
CA ILE A 236 -21.38 12.43 -14.60
C ILE A 236 -21.65 11.01 -15.12
N GLN A 237 -20.58 10.27 -15.41
CA GLN A 237 -20.65 8.85 -15.78
C GLN A 237 -20.35 7.97 -14.54
N ARG A 238 -21.08 6.85 -14.40
CA ARG A 238 -20.98 5.93 -13.24
C ARG A 238 -20.70 4.51 -13.74
N PHE A 239 -19.82 3.80 -13.03
CA PHE A 239 -19.29 2.48 -13.41
C PHE A 239 -19.23 1.51 -12.21
N LEU A 240 -20.10 1.73 -11.22
CA LEU A 240 -20.14 1.04 -9.92
C LEU A 240 -21.35 0.13 -9.79
#